data_AF-A0A093ZB02-F1
#
_entry.id   AF-A0A093ZB02-F1
#
_cell.length_a   1.000
_cell.length_b   1.000
_cell.length_c   1.000
_cell.angle_alpha   90.00
_cell.angle_beta   90.00
_cell.angle_gamma   90.00
#
_symmetry.space_group_name_H-M   'P 1'
#
loop_
_entity.id
_entity.type
_entity.pdbx_description
1 polymer ?
#
loop_
_entity_poly.entity_id
_entity_poly.type
_entity_poly.pdbx_seq_one_letter_code
_entity_poly.pdbx_strand_id
1 'polypeptide(L)'
;MGANDWMSGAEKAVPGVKPTLMLGYMIVHDSLTTQERYMVFYTTPLSFALVNLKPLLPGHVLVSPHRSVPRLTDLTPPELSDLFLTVQRVQRMIALTHFPSPGDPTDGGFNIAIQDGEEAGQSVPHVHCHVIPRLRKDGKGDGIYDEMAGEGGNVGGHLWDREMAKRPVPGGKFPRIEDADREARSKEEMRVEAAEFKERMRELDESETDV
;
A
#
# COMPACT_ATOMS: atom_id res chain seq x y z
N MET A 1 2.61 28.69 31.65
CA MET A 1 3.95 28.77 31.05
C MET A 1 4.79 27.65 31.63
N GLY A 2 5.40 26.83 30.77
CA GLY A 2 6.26 25.71 31.17
C GLY A 2 6.12 24.56 30.17
N ALA A 3 6.66 24.76 28.96
CA ALA A 3 6.68 23.75 27.91
C ALA A 3 7.69 22.65 28.23
N ASN A 4 7.20 21.41 28.30
CA ASN A 4 7.72 20.22 27.62
C ASN A 4 9.24 19.99 27.56
N ASP A 5 9.71 19.23 28.54
CA ASP A 5 11.05 18.61 28.65
C ASP A 5 11.07 17.19 28.04
N TRP A 6 10.82 17.07 26.72
CA TRP A 6 10.86 15.76 26.02
C TRP A 6 11.79 15.71 24.79
N MET A 7 12.62 16.74 24.58
CA MET A 7 13.50 16.85 23.40
C MET A 7 14.90 16.21 23.54
N SER A 8 15.19 15.43 24.58
CA SER A 8 16.57 14.90 24.79
C SER A 8 16.77 13.43 24.40
N GLY A 9 15.87 12.81 23.63
CA GLY A 9 15.89 11.36 23.35
C GLY A 9 16.33 10.91 21.95
N ALA A 10 16.64 11.81 21.02
CA ALA A 10 16.97 11.47 19.64
C ALA A 10 18.46 11.70 19.37
N GLU A 11 19.27 10.63 19.47
CA GLU A 11 20.53 10.41 18.72
C GLU A 11 21.35 9.32 19.43
N LYS A 12 21.09 8.04 19.09
CA LYS A 12 22.17 7.03 19.00
C LYS A 12 21.84 6.07 17.87
N ALA A 13 22.53 6.26 16.75
CA ALA A 13 22.62 5.27 15.69
C ALA A 13 23.16 3.96 16.29
N VAL A 14 22.46 2.85 16.07
CA VAL A 14 22.95 1.50 16.40
C VAL A 14 23.98 1.12 15.32
N PRO A 15 25.27 0.88 15.66
CA PRO A 15 26.27 0.53 14.67
C PRO A 15 25.96 -0.82 14.04
N GLY A 16 25.81 -0.87 12.71
CA GLY A 16 25.61 -2.12 11.95
C GLY A 16 24.35 -2.20 11.09
N VAL A 17 23.43 -1.23 11.20
CA VAL A 17 22.24 -1.16 10.33
C VAL A 17 22.61 -0.46 9.02
N LYS A 18 22.65 -1.20 7.91
CA LYS A 18 22.85 -0.64 6.56
C LYS A 18 21.61 0.16 6.13
N PRO A 19 21.76 1.20 5.28
CA PRO A 19 20.67 2.05 4.83
C PRO A 19 19.74 1.26 3.90
N THR A 20 18.68 0.67 4.46
CA THR A 20 17.70 -0.18 3.74
C THR A 20 16.30 0.43 3.85
N LEU A 21 16.22 1.75 3.91
CA LEU A 21 14.97 2.48 4.10
C LEU A 21 14.78 3.42 2.91
N MET A 22 13.91 3.07 1.97
CA MET A 22 13.36 4.06 1.03
C MET A 22 11.86 3.89 0.82
N LEU A 23 11.31 2.67 0.83
CA LEU A 23 9.86 2.51 1.07
C LEU A 23 9.50 2.66 2.55
N GLY A 24 10.39 2.21 3.45
CA GLY A 24 10.35 2.59 4.85
C GLY A 24 10.44 4.12 4.97
N TYR A 25 11.50 4.75 4.45
CA TYR A 25 11.75 6.19 4.62
C TYR A 25 10.67 7.11 4.02
N MET A 26 10.05 6.73 2.89
CA MET A 26 8.93 7.47 2.29
C MET A 26 7.59 7.26 3.03
N ILE A 27 7.51 6.33 3.99
CA ILE A 27 6.28 6.07 4.77
C ILE A 27 6.47 6.41 6.26
N VAL A 28 7.70 6.32 6.79
CA VAL A 28 7.98 6.30 8.25
C VAL A 28 8.33 7.63 8.90
N HIS A 29 8.51 8.72 8.15
CA HIS A 29 8.79 10.00 8.78
C HIS A 29 7.55 10.90 8.75
N ASP A 30 7.10 11.32 9.94
CA ASP A 30 6.16 12.42 10.20
C ASP A 30 6.59 13.76 9.53
N SER A 31 7.75 13.76 8.89
CA SER A 31 8.21 14.76 7.94
C SER A 31 8.10 14.27 6.48
N LEU A 32 6.92 13.84 6.03
CA LEU A 32 6.68 13.78 4.58
C LEU A 32 6.81 15.18 4.02
N THR A 33 7.84 15.42 3.21
CA THR A 33 7.88 16.63 2.38
C THR A 33 6.63 16.64 1.49
N THR A 34 6.06 17.81 1.23
CA THR A 34 4.84 18.00 0.42
C THR A 34 4.90 17.30 -0.96
N GLN A 35 6.10 16.96 -1.41
CA GLN A 35 6.41 16.36 -2.70
C GLN A 35 6.22 14.83 -2.76
N GLU A 36 6.15 14.11 -1.63
CA GLU A 36 6.07 12.63 -1.59
C GLU A 36 4.68 12.09 -1.19
N ARG A 37 3.79 12.95 -0.67
CA ARG A 37 2.37 12.62 -0.40
C ARG A 37 1.50 12.45 -1.66
N TYR A 38 2.08 12.53 -2.86
CA TYR A 38 1.32 12.51 -4.10
C TYR A 38 0.60 11.18 -4.34
N MET A 39 1.08 10.08 -3.76
CA MET A 39 0.48 8.75 -3.92
C MET A 39 -0.57 8.40 -2.85
N VAL A 40 -0.61 9.14 -1.75
CA VAL A 40 -1.54 8.89 -0.63
C VAL A 40 -2.87 9.55 -0.94
N PHE A 41 -3.95 8.78 -0.89
CA PHE A 41 -5.31 9.26 -1.18
C PHE A 41 -6.26 9.22 0.01
N TYR A 42 -5.92 8.50 1.08
CA TYR A 42 -6.75 8.46 2.28
C TYR A 42 -5.90 8.23 3.54
N THR A 43 -6.31 8.83 4.66
CA THR A 43 -5.62 8.71 5.94
C THR A 43 -6.63 8.68 7.09
N THR A 44 -6.43 7.76 8.02
CA THR A 44 -7.08 7.70 9.33
C THR A 44 -6.04 8.05 10.41
N PRO A 45 -6.42 8.09 11.71
CA PRO A 45 -5.45 8.32 12.77
C PRO A 45 -4.33 7.27 12.85
N LEU A 46 -4.56 6.02 12.42
CA LEU A 46 -3.59 4.93 12.56
C LEU A 46 -3.15 4.28 11.24
N SER A 47 -3.82 4.58 10.12
CA SER A 47 -3.55 4.00 8.81
C SER A 47 -3.60 5.01 7.67
N PHE A 48 -3.10 4.61 6.52
CA PHE A 48 -3.22 5.36 5.28
C PHE A 48 -3.33 4.42 4.07
N ALA A 49 -3.87 4.94 2.98
CA ALA A 49 -4.00 4.24 1.71
C ALA A 49 -3.30 4.99 0.58
N LEU A 50 -2.65 4.23 -0.31
CA LEU A 50 -1.85 4.76 -1.40
C LEU A 50 -2.03 3.97 -2.70
N VAL A 51 -1.83 4.66 -3.82
CA VAL A 51 -1.82 4.03 -5.15
C VAL A 51 -0.53 3.23 -5.39
N ASN A 52 -0.63 2.12 -6.13
CA ASN A 52 0.51 1.22 -6.34
C ASN A 52 1.38 1.66 -7.55
N LEU A 53 2.71 1.60 -7.46
CA LEU A 53 3.59 1.93 -8.59
C LEU A 53 3.37 0.99 -9.81
N LYS A 54 3.12 -0.30 -9.56
CA LYS A 54 2.86 -1.32 -10.58
C LYS A 54 1.59 -2.11 -10.23
N PRO A 55 0.40 -1.53 -10.47
CA PRO A 55 -0.85 -2.17 -10.11
C PRO A 55 -1.07 -3.44 -10.93
N LEU A 56 -1.30 -4.59 -10.28
CA LEU A 56 -1.61 -5.87 -10.95
C LEU A 56 -2.85 -5.79 -11.84
N LEU A 57 -3.86 -5.07 -11.36
CA LEU A 57 -5.08 -4.71 -12.08
C LEU A 57 -5.39 -3.23 -11.82
N PRO A 58 -6.09 -2.53 -12.73
CA PRO A 58 -6.56 -1.16 -12.48
C PRO A 58 -7.28 -1.06 -11.13
N GLY A 59 -6.97 -0.05 -10.33
CA GLY A 59 -7.51 0.10 -8.97
C GLY A 59 -6.81 -0.74 -7.89
N HIS A 60 -5.71 -1.45 -8.20
CA HIS A 60 -4.87 -2.07 -7.17
C HIS A 60 -4.19 -0.99 -6.32
N VAL A 61 -4.61 -0.90 -5.07
CA VAL A 61 -4.08 0.01 -4.05
C VAL A 61 -3.54 -0.75 -2.83
N LEU A 62 -2.80 -0.04 -1.99
CA LEU A 62 -2.25 -0.56 -0.74
C LEU A 62 -2.86 0.20 0.45
N VAL A 63 -3.01 -0.48 1.58
CA VAL A 63 -3.37 0.12 2.88
C VAL A 63 -2.36 -0.32 3.94
N SER A 64 -1.80 0.64 4.69
CA SER A 64 -0.75 0.39 5.69
C SER A 64 -1.00 1.16 6.98
N PRO A 65 -0.53 0.67 8.13
CA PRO A 65 -0.49 1.45 9.36
C PRO A 65 0.55 2.58 9.25
N HIS A 66 0.37 3.68 9.97
CA HIS A 66 1.41 4.74 10.06
C HIS A 66 2.67 4.22 10.75
N ARG A 67 2.50 3.39 11.79
CA ARG A 67 3.62 2.78 12.50
C ARG A 67 4.20 1.64 11.65
N SER A 68 5.44 1.82 11.19
CA SER A 68 6.13 0.80 10.42
C SER A 68 6.57 -0.37 11.28
N VAL A 69 5.78 -1.44 11.22
CA VAL A 69 6.15 -2.74 11.75
C VAL A 69 6.22 -3.78 10.64
N PRO A 70 7.16 -4.74 10.72
CA PRO A 70 7.33 -5.74 9.69
C PRO A 70 6.24 -6.81 9.70
N ARG A 71 5.71 -7.17 10.89
CA ARG A 71 4.80 -8.31 11.02
C ARG A 71 3.40 -7.89 11.44
N LEU A 72 2.39 -8.62 10.97
CA LEU A 72 1.00 -8.40 11.39
C LEU A 72 0.83 -8.58 12.91
N THR A 73 1.60 -9.50 13.51
CA THR A 73 1.63 -9.74 14.96
C THR A 73 2.19 -8.59 15.79
N ASP A 74 2.88 -7.64 15.14
CA ASP A 74 3.46 -6.48 15.82
C ASP A 74 2.44 -5.34 15.97
N LEU A 75 1.27 -5.43 15.31
CA LEU A 75 0.20 -4.45 15.42
C LEU A 75 -0.52 -4.56 16.77
N THR A 76 -0.85 -3.40 17.32
CA THR A 76 -1.76 -3.32 18.46
C THR A 76 -3.21 -3.58 18.01
N PRO A 77 -4.11 -4.01 18.91
CA PRO A 77 -5.52 -4.20 18.55
C PRO A 77 -6.20 -2.97 17.92
N PRO A 78 -5.94 -1.72 18.37
CA PRO A 78 -6.45 -0.54 17.69
C PRO A 78 -5.93 -0.36 16.26
N GLU A 79 -4.63 -0.58 16.02
CA GLU A 79 -4.05 -0.48 14.67
C GLU A 79 -4.58 -1.56 13.74
N LEU A 80 -4.71 -2.80 14.24
CA LEU A 80 -5.30 -3.89 13.47
C LEU A 80 -6.74 -3.57 13.07
N SER A 81 -7.53 -3.03 14.00
CA SER A 81 -8.92 -2.65 13.75
C SER A 81 -9.01 -1.51 12.74
N ASP A 82 -8.24 -0.44 12.94
CA ASP A 82 -8.21 0.72 12.06
C ASP A 82 -7.72 0.35 10.64
N LEU A 83 -6.73 -0.53 10.52
CA LEU A 83 -6.22 -1.04 9.25
C LEU A 83 -7.33 -1.71 8.44
N PHE A 84 -8.06 -2.67 9.03
CA PHE A 84 -9.09 -3.42 8.31
C PHE A 84 -10.38 -2.61 8.08
N LEU A 85 -10.72 -1.68 8.97
CA LEU A 85 -11.78 -0.70 8.71
C LEU A 85 -11.41 0.20 7.53
N THR A 86 -10.15 0.61 7.45
CA THR A 86 -9.62 1.38 6.31
C THR A 86 -9.68 0.56 5.02
N VAL A 87 -9.26 -0.72 5.05
CA VAL A 87 -9.37 -1.64 3.90
C VAL A 87 -10.81 -1.75 3.42
N GLN A 88 -11.77 -1.96 4.32
CA GLN A 88 -13.18 -2.03 3.97
C GLN A 88 -13.67 -0.74 3.29
N ARG A 89 -13.28 0.43 3.82
CA ARG A 89 -13.69 1.72 3.26
C ARG A 89 -13.09 1.95 1.87
N VAL A 90 -11.81 1.63 1.69
CA VAL A 90 -11.13 1.69 0.40
C VAL A 90 -11.77 0.73 -0.62
N GLN A 91 -12.15 -0.48 -0.21
CA GLN A 91 -12.89 -1.40 -1.09
C GLN A 91 -14.20 -0.80 -1.60
N ARG A 92 -14.98 -0.16 -0.73
CA ARG A 92 -16.25 0.50 -1.14
C ARG A 92 -15.98 1.57 -2.20
N MET A 93 -15.00 2.45 -1.96
CA MET A 93 -14.63 3.50 -2.90
C MET A 93 -14.15 2.93 -4.24
N ILE A 94 -13.27 1.91 -4.22
CA ILE A 94 -12.77 1.28 -5.44
C ILE A 94 -13.91 0.60 -6.21
N ALA A 95 -14.87 -0.03 -5.52
CA ALA A 95 -16.05 -0.59 -6.17
C ALA A 95 -16.87 0.48 -6.89
N LEU A 96 -17.13 1.62 -6.24
CA LEU A 96 -17.85 2.75 -6.86
C LEU A 96 -17.12 3.31 -8.09
N THR A 97 -15.80 3.22 -8.12
CA THR A 97 -14.96 3.82 -9.17
C THR A 97 -14.72 2.87 -10.34
N HIS A 98 -14.53 1.57 -10.07
CA HIS A 98 -14.07 0.60 -11.07
C HIS A 98 -15.09 -0.47 -11.46
N PHE A 99 -16.18 -0.64 -10.72
CA PHE A 99 -17.21 -1.62 -11.09
C PHE A 99 -18.19 -1.02 -12.11
N PRO A 100 -18.73 -1.85 -13.02
CA PRO A 100 -19.57 -1.38 -14.12
C PRO A 100 -20.87 -0.72 -13.65
N SER A 101 -21.40 -1.14 -12.50
CA SER A 101 -22.56 -0.53 -11.85
C SER A 101 -22.09 0.12 -10.53
N PRO A 102 -21.82 1.43 -10.52
CA PRO A 102 -21.50 2.14 -9.28
C PRO A 102 -22.64 1.95 -8.26
N GLY A 103 -22.32 1.36 -7.11
CA GLY A 103 -23.27 1.15 -6.00
C GLY A 103 -23.71 -0.29 -5.78
N ASP A 104 -23.40 -1.22 -6.70
CA ASP A 104 -23.57 -2.66 -6.45
C ASP A 104 -22.20 -3.34 -6.19
N PRO A 105 -21.82 -3.57 -4.92
CA PRO A 105 -20.56 -4.22 -4.59
C PRO A 105 -20.50 -5.70 -5.03
N THR A 106 -21.60 -6.28 -5.51
CA THR A 106 -21.68 -7.68 -5.98
C THR A 106 -21.39 -7.85 -7.48
N ASP A 107 -21.20 -6.74 -8.20
CA ASP A 107 -20.86 -6.78 -9.64
C ASP A 107 -19.40 -7.09 -9.94
N GLY A 108 -18.58 -7.14 -8.89
CA GLY A 108 -17.20 -7.59 -8.92
C GLY A 108 -16.83 -8.33 -7.65
N GLY A 109 -15.52 -8.46 -7.43
CA GLY A 109 -14.94 -9.00 -6.22
C GLY A 109 -13.64 -8.31 -5.89
N PHE A 110 -12.97 -8.77 -4.84
CA PHE A 110 -11.65 -8.26 -4.46
C PHE A 110 -10.74 -9.40 -4.04
N ASN A 111 -9.46 -9.31 -4.42
CA ASN A 111 -8.40 -9.98 -3.70
C ASN A 111 -7.92 -9.03 -2.61
N ILE A 112 -8.01 -9.48 -1.35
CA ILE A 112 -7.46 -8.81 -0.18
C ILE A 112 -6.35 -9.70 0.36
N ALA A 113 -5.13 -9.17 0.39
CA ALA A 113 -3.96 -9.98 0.73
C ALA A 113 -2.93 -9.22 1.53
N ILE A 114 -2.32 -9.91 2.50
CA ILE A 114 -1.16 -9.46 3.25
C ILE A 114 -0.09 -10.54 3.11
N GLN A 115 1.08 -10.17 2.60
CA GLN A 115 2.26 -11.02 2.59
C GLN A 115 3.05 -10.74 3.87
N ASP A 116 2.81 -11.54 4.91
CA ASP A 116 3.39 -11.34 6.25
C ASP A 116 4.68 -12.16 6.42
N GLY A 117 5.82 -11.53 6.15
CA GLY A 117 7.15 -12.15 6.19
C GLY A 117 7.73 -12.48 4.81
N GLU A 118 9.05 -12.57 4.76
CA GLU A 118 9.83 -12.72 3.53
C GLU A 118 9.44 -13.98 2.73
N GLU A 119 9.20 -15.10 3.42
CA GLU A 119 8.79 -16.37 2.82
C GLU A 119 7.38 -16.32 2.22
N ALA A 120 6.54 -15.38 2.66
CA ALA A 120 5.22 -15.11 2.11
C ALA A 120 5.26 -14.15 0.90
N GLY A 121 6.45 -13.69 0.50
CA GLY A 121 6.64 -12.74 -0.60
C GLY A 121 6.74 -11.27 -0.15
N GLN A 122 6.82 -11.00 1.16
CA GLN A 122 6.97 -9.64 1.66
C GLN A 122 8.29 -9.03 1.16
N SER A 123 8.19 -7.98 0.37
CA SER A 123 9.35 -7.30 -0.22
C SER A 123 9.82 -6.08 0.59
N VAL A 124 8.92 -5.46 1.35
CA VAL A 124 9.22 -4.36 2.26
C VAL A 124 8.81 -4.73 3.67
N PRO A 125 9.69 -4.57 4.67
CA PRO A 125 9.42 -4.93 6.06
C PRO A 125 8.50 -3.90 6.74
N HIS A 126 7.33 -3.66 6.15
CA HIS A 126 6.23 -2.86 6.65
C HIS A 126 4.93 -3.56 6.26
N VAL A 127 4.04 -3.81 7.20
CA VAL A 127 2.69 -4.33 6.93
C VAL A 127 1.98 -3.47 5.89
N HIS A 128 1.49 -4.12 4.84
CA HIS A 128 0.62 -3.50 3.85
C HIS A 128 -0.38 -4.54 3.36
N CYS A 129 -1.62 -4.10 3.19
CA CYS A 129 -2.70 -4.89 2.64
C CYS A 129 -2.91 -4.48 1.18
N HIS A 130 -2.79 -5.44 0.27
CA HIS A 130 -3.19 -5.30 -1.11
C HIS A 130 -4.72 -5.31 -1.20
N VAL A 131 -5.28 -4.34 -1.91
CA VAL A 131 -6.70 -4.27 -2.24
C VAL A 131 -6.81 -4.24 -3.75
N ILE A 132 -7.22 -5.36 -4.34
CA ILE A 132 -7.20 -5.55 -5.80
C ILE A 132 -8.61 -5.85 -6.30
N PRO A 133 -9.25 -4.95 -7.05
CA PRO A 133 -10.58 -5.20 -7.62
C PRO A 133 -10.52 -6.28 -8.69
N ARG A 134 -11.56 -7.11 -8.74
CA ARG A 134 -11.77 -8.22 -9.69
C ARG A 134 -13.07 -7.99 -10.44
N LEU A 135 -12.99 -7.97 -11.77
CA LEU A 135 -14.17 -7.89 -12.63
C LEU A 135 -14.47 -9.29 -13.17
N ARG A 136 -15.75 -9.64 -13.38
CA ARG A 136 -16.16 -10.96 -13.91
C ARG A 136 -15.45 -11.37 -15.21
N LYS A 137 -14.87 -10.43 -15.94
CA LYS A 137 -14.10 -10.65 -17.18
C LYS A 137 -12.72 -9.96 -17.15
N ASP A 138 -12.06 -9.89 -16.00
CA ASP A 138 -10.68 -9.37 -15.94
C ASP A 138 -9.65 -10.26 -16.66
N GLY A 139 -10.03 -11.48 -17.04
CA GLY A 139 -9.21 -12.40 -17.82
C GLY A 139 -8.03 -12.99 -17.07
N LYS A 140 -7.91 -12.77 -15.75
CA LYS A 140 -6.78 -13.22 -14.93
C LYS A 140 -7.02 -14.56 -14.23
N GLY A 141 -8.27 -14.90 -13.92
CA GLY A 141 -8.58 -16.13 -13.18
C GLY A 141 -7.77 -16.24 -11.88
N ASP A 142 -7.10 -17.39 -11.68
CA ASP A 142 -6.21 -17.67 -10.56
C ASP A 142 -4.76 -17.17 -10.78
N GLY A 143 -4.38 -16.73 -11.99
CA GLY A 143 -3.02 -16.27 -12.30
C GLY A 143 -2.59 -15.04 -11.50
N ILE A 144 -3.53 -14.34 -10.85
CA ILE A 144 -3.23 -13.21 -9.97
C ILE A 144 -2.36 -13.61 -8.77
N TYR A 145 -2.44 -14.87 -8.31
CA TYR A 145 -1.61 -15.36 -7.22
C TYR A 145 -0.14 -15.48 -7.65
N ASP A 146 0.09 -15.91 -8.89
CA ASP A 146 1.44 -15.97 -9.47
C ASP A 146 2.00 -14.55 -9.66
N GLU A 147 1.18 -13.59 -10.08
CA GLU A 147 1.59 -12.18 -10.23
C GLU A 147 1.89 -11.50 -8.88
N MET A 148 1.11 -11.81 -7.83
CA MET A 148 1.37 -11.35 -6.47
C MET A 148 2.68 -11.92 -5.91
N ALA A 149 3.01 -13.16 -6.25
CA ALA A 149 4.28 -13.78 -5.88
C ALA A 149 5.45 -13.28 -6.76
N GLY A 150 5.14 -12.75 -7.95
CA GLY A 150 6.10 -12.23 -8.91
C GLY A 150 6.48 -10.76 -8.70
N GLU A 151 7.25 -10.22 -9.66
CA GLU A 151 7.73 -8.83 -9.63
C GLU A 151 6.60 -7.79 -9.58
N GLY A 152 5.40 -8.14 -10.07
CA GLY A 152 4.23 -7.27 -10.05
C GLY A 152 3.67 -6.96 -8.67
N GLY A 153 3.70 -7.93 -7.76
CA GLY A 153 3.32 -7.77 -6.35
C GLY A 153 4.45 -7.19 -5.48
N ASN A 154 5.68 -7.17 -6.00
CA ASN A 154 6.88 -6.75 -5.30
C ASN A 154 6.94 -5.22 -5.12
N VAL A 155 6.31 -4.70 -4.07
CA VAL A 155 6.30 -3.26 -3.74
C VAL A 155 7.72 -2.70 -3.49
N GLY A 156 8.64 -3.52 -2.96
CA GLY A 156 10.00 -3.09 -2.63
C GLY A 156 10.96 -3.04 -3.81
N GLY A 157 10.97 -4.08 -4.64
CA GLY A 157 11.98 -4.32 -5.68
C GLY A 157 12.14 -3.15 -6.65
N HIS A 158 11.04 -2.52 -7.06
CA HIS A 158 11.08 -1.43 -8.04
C HIS A 158 11.65 -0.12 -7.48
N LEU A 159 11.46 0.17 -6.19
CA LEU A 159 12.14 1.30 -5.54
C LEU A 159 13.65 1.07 -5.48
N TRP A 160 14.05 -0.17 -5.19
CA TRP A 160 15.46 -0.56 -5.21
C TRP A 160 16.11 -0.40 -6.59
N ASP A 161 15.38 -0.73 -7.67
CA ASP A 161 15.87 -0.52 -9.04
C ASP A 161 15.98 0.95 -9.42
N ARG A 162 15.03 1.79 -8.97
CA ARG A 162 15.04 3.21 -9.29
C ARG A 162 16.16 3.96 -8.57
N GLU A 163 16.50 3.57 -7.35
CA GLU A 163 17.29 4.43 -6.45
C GLU A 163 18.55 3.77 -5.84
N MET A 164 18.68 2.44 -5.81
CA MET A 164 19.68 1.78 -4.95
C MET A 164 20.47 0.61 -5.56
N ALA A 165 20.48 0.42 -6.89
CA ALA A 165 21.37 -0.46 -7.68
C ALA A 165 21.52 -1.96 -7.29
N LYS A 166 21.15 -2.41 -6.08
CA LYS A 166 21.22 -3.78 -5.57
C LYS A 166 20.04 -4.08 -4.66
N ARG A 167 19.11 -4.89 -5.15
CA ARG A 167 17.91 -5.36 -4.44
C ARG A 167 18.24 -6.38 -3.33
N PRO A 168 17.52 -6.37 -2.20
CA PRO A 168 17.38 -7.53 -1.31
C PRO A 168 16.76 -8.72 -2.06
N VAL A 169 17.16 -9.94 -1.72
CA VAL A 169 16.64 -11.17 -2.35
C VAL A 169 15.59 -11.78 -1.42
N PRO A 170 14.31 -11.87 -1.82
CA PRO A 170 13.30 -12.57 -1.03
C PRO A 170 13.63 -14.06 -0.91
N GLY A 171 13.62 -14.60 0.31
CA GLY A 171 13.90 -15.99 0.67
C GLY A 171 12.77 -17.00 0.39
N GLY A 172 11.65 -16.57 -0.20
CA GLY A 172 10.56 -17.44 -0.63
C GLY A 172 11.00 -18.43 -1.73
N LYS A 173 10.38 -19.62 -1.76
CA LYS A 173 10.67 -20.67 -2.76
C LYS A 173 9.97 -20.47 -4.11
N PHE A 174 9.23 -19.39 -4.29
CA PHE A 174 8.53 -19.13 -5.55
C PHE A 174 9.53 -18.67 -6.62
N PRO A 175 9.46 -19.24 -7.85
CA PRO A 175 10.29 -18.79 -8.95
C PRO A 175 10.06 -17.30 -9.22
N ARG A 176 11.12 -16.54 -9.54
CA ARG A 176 10.97 -15.20 -10.09
C ARG A 176 10.27 -15.31 -11.44
N ILE A 177 9.03 -14.85 -11.51
CA ILE A 177 8.40 -14.54 -12.80
C ILE A 177 8.88 -13.14 -13.17
N GLU A 178 9.81 -13.07 -14.11
CA GLU A 178 10.19 -11.81 -14.75
C GLU A 178 8.98 -11.32 -15.55
N ASP A 179 8.26 -10.37 -14.99
CA ASP A 179 7.12 -9.72 -15.64
C ASP A 179 7.66 -8.62 -16.57
N ALA A 180 8.33 -9.04 -17.65
CA ALA A 180 9.06 -8.19 -18.60
C ALA A 180 8.15 -7.19 -19.35
N ASP A 181 6.84 -7.37 -19.27
CA ASP A 181 5.85 -6.58 -20.02
C ASP A 181 5.13 -5.52 -19.17
N ARG A 182 5.45 -5.39 -17.86
CA ARG A 182 4.80 -4.41 -16.96
C ARG A 182 5.72 -3.26 -16.55
N GLU A 183 5.54 -2.15 -17.26
CA GLU A 183 6.21 -0.87 -17.03
C GLU A 183 5.74 -0.18 -15.74
N ALA A 184 6.65 0.53 -15.07
CA ALA A 184 6.31 1.33 -13.90
C ALA A 184 5.51 2.57 -14.31
N ARG A 185 4.47 2.91 -13.54
CA ARG A 185 3.74 4.16 -13.76
C ARG A 185 4.63 5.36 -13.44
N SER A 186 4.42 6.45 -14.17
CA SER A 186 5.06 7.73 -13.91
C SER A 186 4.51 8.37 -12.62
N LYS A 187 5.28 9.29 -12.04
CA LYS A 187 4.84 10.06 -10.85
C LYS A 187 3.56 10.85 -11.11
N GLU A 188 3.39 11.36 -12.33
CA GLU A 188 2.21 12.14 -12.71
C GLU A 188 0.96 11.26 -12.79
N GLU A 189 1.06 10.07 -13.40
CA GLU A 189 -0.06 9.12 -13.42
C GLU A 189 -0.52 8.72 -12.02
N MET A 190 0.44 8.43 -11.12
CA MET A 190 0.13 8.12 -9.72
C MET A 190 -0.51 9.32 -9.00
N ARG A 191 -0.05 10.54 -9.27
CA ARG A 191 -0.60 11.76 -8.68
C ARG A 191 -2.04 12.01 -9.11
N VAL A 192 -2.33 11.83 -10.41
CA VAL A 192 -3.67 11.98 -10.97
C VAL A 192 -4.62 10.95 -10.36
N GLU A 193 -4.24 9.68 -10.32
CA GLU A 193 -5.07 8.62 -9.74
C GLU A 193 -5.32 8.85 -8.23
N ALA A 194 -4.29 9.22 -7.47
CA ALA A 194 -4.46 9.52 -6.06
C ALA A 194 -5.36 10.75 -5.82
N ALA A 195 -5.33 11.74 -6.71
CA ALA A 195 -6.23 12.90 -6.64
C ALA A 195 -7.67 12.51 -6.94
N GLU A 196 -7.90 11.67 -7.95
CA GLU A 196 -9.23 11.11 -8.24
C GLU A 196 -9.77 10.34 -7.03
N PHE A 197 -8.98 9.43 -6.46
CA PHE A 197 -9.41 8.64 -5.31
C PHE A 197 -9.66 9.50 -4.06
N LYS A 198 -8.98 10.63 -3.88
CA LYS A 198 -9.31 11.59 -2.80
C LYS A 198 -10.72 12.13 -2.95
N GLU A 199 -11.09 12.57 -4.15
CA GLU A 199 -12.45 13.08 -4.40
C GLU A 199 -13.48 11.97 -4.20
N ARG A 200 -13.20 10.75 -4.67
CA ARG A 200 -14.11 9.60 -4.47
C ARG A 200 -14.29 9.22 -3.00
N MET A 201 -13.22 9.28 -2.20
CA MET A 201 -13.33 9.06 -0.75
C MET A 201 -14.19 10.15 -0.09
N ARG A 202 -14.05 11.40 -0.52
CA ARG A 202 -14.86 12.51 -0.01
C ARG A 202 -16.34 12.35 -0.39
N GLU A 203 -16.65 11.99 -1.63
CA GLU A 203 -18.01 11.69 -2.09
C GLU A 203 -18.64 10.55 -1.26
N LEU A 204 -17.86 9.50 -0.96
CA LEU A 204 -18.31 8.41 -0.11
C LEU A 204 -18.61 8.89 1.33
N ASP A 205 -17.74 9.71 1.92
CA ASP A 205 -17.95 10.29 3.26
C ASP A 205 -19.23 11.15 3.32
N GLU A 206 -19.47 11.98 2.30
CA GLU A 206 -20.68 12.81 2.18
C GLU A 206 -21.93 11.92 2.07
N SER A 207 -21.89 10.87 1.25
CA SER A 207 -23.03 9.95 1.05
C SER A 207 -23.43 9.14 2.28
N GLU A 208 -22.49 8.84 3.18
CA GLU A 208 -22.75 8.08 4.41
C GLU A 208 -23.23 8.98 5.57
N THR A 209 -23.07 10.31 5.45
CA THR A 209 -23.51 11.27 6.49
C THR A 209 -24.98 11.66 6.33
N ASP A 210 -25.56 11.46 5.15
CA ASP A 210 -26.97 11.73 4.83
C ASP A 210 -27.94 10.57 5.15
N VAL A 211 -27.47 9.54 5.88
CA VAL A 211 -28.23 8.33 6.29
C VAL A 211 -28.42 8.30 7.80
#